data_AF-A0A914N4Q6-F1
#
_entry.id   AF-A0A914N4Q6-F1
#
_cell.length_a   1.000
_cell.length_b   1.000
_cell.length_c   1.000
_cell.angle_alpha   90.00
_cell.angle_beta   90.00
_cell.angle_gamma   90.00
#
_symmetry.space_group_name_H-M   'P 1'
#
loop_
_entity.id
_entity.type
_entity.pdbx_description
1 polymer ?
#
loop_
_entity_poly.entity_id
_entity_poly.type
_entity_poly.pdbx_seq_one_letter_code
_entity_poly.pdbx_strand_id
1 'polypeptide(L)' 'MSALNLNNSKQNRKPNKCAVCEKNAFFYHYDVPSCNGCKHFFRRSIIENKIYSCLENSNCLVENGKKSRQYMK' A
#
# COMPACT_ATOMS: atom_id res chain seq x y z
N MET A 1 34.78 -1.66 7.88
CA MET A 1 33.68 -0.74 7.50
C MET A 1 33.46 -0.90 6.01
N SER A 2 32.59 -1.83 5.59
CA SER A 2 32.38 -2.14 4.18
C SER A 2 31.02 -1.61 3.79
N ALA A 3 31.02 -0.50 3.05
CA ALA A 3 29.82 0.14 2.53
C ALA A 3 29.00 -0.87 1.71
N LEU A 4 27.74 -1.06 2.08
CA LEU A 4 26.79 -1.80 1.25
C LEU A 4 26.55 -0.98 -0.02
N ASN A 5 26.98 -1.57 -1.14
CA ASN A 5 26.73 -1.10 -2.49
C ASN A 5 25.20 -1.08 -2.73
N LEU A 6 24.58 0.10 -2.63
CA LEU A 6 23.22 0.34 -3.08
C LEU A 6 23.24 0.36 -4.61
N ASN A 7 23.25 -0.83 -5.22
CA ASN A 7 22.98 -1.02 -6.63
C ASN A 7 21.55 -0.53 -6.92
N ASN A 8 21.44 0.77 -7.20
CA ASN A 8 20.19 1.43 -7.54
C ASN A 8 19.83 1.15 -9.01
N SER A 9 19.65 -0.14 -9.35
CA SER A 9 19.17 -0.59 -10.65
C SER A 9 17.64 -0.77 -10.69
N LYS A 10 16.90 -0.09 -9.80
CA LYS A 10 15.44 -0.22 -9.64
C LYS A 10 14.62 0.98 -10.13
N GLN A 11 15.16 1.91 -10.91
CA GLN A 11 14.42 3.12 -11.30
C GLN A 11 13.82 3.15 -12.72
N ASN A 12 13.51 1.99 -13.33
CA ASN A 12 12.84 2.00 -14.64
C ASN A 12 11.85 0.86 -14.95
N ARG A 13 11.52 0.01 -13.97
CA ARG A 13 10.47 -1.02 -14.17
C ARG A 13 9.16 -0.51 -13.60
N LYS A 14 8.13 -0.39 -14.44
CA LYS A 14 6.76 -0.16 -13.96
C LYS A 14 6.39 -1.31 -13.01
N PRO A 15 5.82 -1.02 -11.83
CA PRO A 15 5.38 -2.07 -10.93
C PRO A 15 4.19 -2.79 -11.56
N ASN A 16 4.09 -4.11 -11.37
CA ASN A 16 2.96 -4.90 -11.87
C ASN A 16 1.90 -5.16 -10.78
N LYS A 17 2.30 -5.08 -9.50
CA LYS A 17 1.48 -5.46 -8.34
C LYS A 17 1.58 -4.43 -7.23
N CYS A 18 0.44 -4.18 -6.58
CA CYS A 18 0.32 -3.36 -5.39
C CYS A 18 0.88 -4.11 -4.18
N ALA A 19 1.82 -3.52 -3.46
CA ALA A 19 2.41 -4.11 -2.27
C ALA A 19 1.44 -4.19 -1.07
N VAL A 20 0.26 -3.56 -1.16
CA VAL A 20 -0.73 -3.52 -0.07
C VAL A 20 -1.87 -4.53 -0.27
N CYS A 21 -2.34 -4.68 -1.51
CA CYS A 21 -3.54 -5.48 -1.80
C CYS A 21 -3.43 -6.37 -3.03
N GLU A 22 -2.24 -6.47 -3.61
CA GLU A 22 -1.92 -7.36 -4.75
C GLU A 22 -2.72 -7.13 -6.04
N LYS A 23 -3.55 -6.09 -6.08
CA LYS A 23 -4.14 -5.55 -7.31
C LYS A 23 -3.06 -5.06 -8.26
N ASN A 24 -3.40 -4.92 -9.53
CA ASN A 24 -2.50 -4.32 -10.50
C ASN A 24 -2.09 -2.91 -10.05
N ALA A 25 -0.78 -2.69 -10.00
CA ALA A 25 -0.19 -1.36 -9.90
C ALA A 25 0.35 -1.00 -11.27
N PHE A 26 0.42 0.29 -11.56
CA PHE A 26 1.02 0.81 -12.80
C PHE A 26 2.15 1.78 -12.51
N PHE A 27 2.15 2.36 -11.31
CA PHE A 27 3.06 3.39 -10.86
C PHE A 27 3.41 3.19 -9.39
N TYR A 28 4.47 3.87 -8.98
CA TYR A 28 4.79 4.06 -7.58
C TYR A 28 3.99 5.25 -7.08
N HIS A 29 3.37 5.11 -5.91
CA HIS A 29 2.80 6.24 -5.18
C HIS A 29 3.49 6.28 -3.82
N TYR A 30 4.07 7.43 -3.49
CA TYR A 30 4.86 7.60 -2.26
C TYR A 30 6.00 6.55 -2.18
N ASP A 31 6.70 6.37 -3.31
CA ASP A 31 7.83 5.44 -3.47
C ASP A 31 7.51 3.94 -3.25
N VAL A 32 6.23 3.58 -3.17
CA VAL A 32 5.76 2.21 -3.00
C VAL A 32 4.90 1.77 -4.19
N PRO A 33 5.14 0.57 -4.78
CA PRO A 33 4.23 -0.05 -5.74
C PRO A 33 2.81 -0.12 -5.17
N SER A 34 1.87 0.66 -5.70
CA SER A 34 0.52 0.68 -5.16
C SER A 34 -0.54 0.94 -6.21
N CYS A 35 -1.75 0.43 -5.96
CA CYS A 35 -2.90 0.70 -6.82
C CYS A 35 -3.55 2.04 -6.43
N ASN A 36 -4.40 2.57 -7.32
CA ASN A 36 -5.14 3.82 -7.09
C ASN A 36 -5.98 3.81 -5.80
N GLY A 37 -6.52 2.64 -5.42
CA GLY A 37 -7.31 2.48 -4.20
C GLY A 37 -6.48 2.68 -2.94
N CYS A 38 -5.34 1.99 -2.83
CA CYS A 38 -4.44 2.11 -1.68
C CYS A 38 -3.81 3.50 -1.59
N LYS A 39 -3.45 4.10 -2.73
CA LYS A 39 -3.03 5.52 -2.80
C LYS A 39 -4.07 6.44 -2.18
N HIS A 40 -5.33 6.32 -2.61
CA HIS A 40 -6.37 7.24 -2.16
C HIS A 40 -6.76 7.01 -0.70
N PHE A 41 -6.77 5.75 -0.25
CA PHE A 41 -6.95 5.40 1.15
C PHE A 41 -5.89 6.07 2.01
N PHE A 42 -4.61 5.80 1.73
CA PHE A 42 -3.48 6.36 2.48
C PHE A 42 -3.53 7.89 2.54
N ARG A 43 -3.73 8.55 1.40
CA ARG A 43 -3.84 10.01 1.33
C ARG A 43 -4.94 10.55 2.25
N ARG A 44 -6.13 9.93 2.26
CA ARG A 44 -7.23 10.37 3.12
C ARG A 44 -6.95 10.09 4.59
N SER A 45 -6.34 8.95 4.91
CA SER A 45 -5.98 8.60 6.28
C SER A 45 -5.06 9.65 6.90
N ILE A 46 -4.06 10.11 6.14
CA ILE A 46 -3.11 11.14 6.60
C ILE A 46 -3.76 12.53 6.63
N ILE A 47 -4.40 12.98 5.55
CA ILE A 47 -4.96 14.34 5.47
C ILE A 47 -6.08 14.55 6.50
N GLU A 48 -6.96 13.57 6.66
CA GLU A 48 -8.10 13.65 7.60
C GLU A 48 -7.73 13.14 9.00
N ASN A 49 -6.46 12.79 9.23
CA ASN A 49 -5.94 12.21 10.47
C ASN A 49 -6.84 11.08 11.03
N LYS A 50 -7.24 10.15 10.15
CA LYS A 50 -8.19 9.09 10.50
C LYS A 50 -7.54 8.07 11.43
N ILE A 51 -8.21 7.84 12.56
CA ILE A 51 -7.93 6.71 13.45
C ILE A 51 -8.90 5.60 13.06
N TYR A 52 -8.36 4.43 12.73
CA TYR A 52 -9.15 3.25 12.39
C TYR A 52 -9.11 2.24 13.52
N SER A 53 -10.26 1.69 13.87
CA SER A 53 -10.37 0.56 14.78
C SER A 53 -10.76 -0.70 14.01
N CYS A 54 -10.01 -1.79 14.21
CA CYS A 54 -10.39 -3.09 13.68
C CYS A 54 -11.66 -3.58 14.39
N LEU A 55 -12.63 -4.08 13.63
CA LEU A 55 -13.83 -4.69 14.22
C LEU A 55 -13.60 -6.12 14.72
N GLU A 56 -12.51 -6.75 14.28
CA GLU A 56 -12.16 -8.14 14.55
C GLU A 56 -10.78 -8.21 15.24
N ASN A 57 -10.05 -9.31 15.06
CA ASN A 57 -8.77 -9.58 15.74
C ASN A 57 -7.54 -8.93 15.08
N SER A 58 -7.69 -7.82 14.35
CA SER A 58 -6.60 -7.12 13.64
C SER A 58 -5.79 -7.94 12.61
N ASN A 59 -6.20 -9.18 12.32
CA ASN A 59 -5.58 -10.09 11.34
C ASN A 59 -6.34 -10.07 10.00
N CYS A 60 -6.73 -8.88 9.54
CA CYS A 60 -7.52 -8.74 8.32
C CYS A 60 -6.64 -8.95 7.07
N LEU A 61 -6.95 -9.98 6.28
CA LEU A 61 -6.34 -10.19 4.97
C LEU A 61 -6.83 -9.15 3.98
N VAL A 62 -5.90 -8.38 3.41
CA VAL A 62 -6.18 -7.33 2.41
C VAL A 62 -6.02 -7.91 1.00
N GLU A 63 -6.81 -8.94 0.68
CA GLU A 63 -6.79 -9.60 -0.63
C GLU A 63 -7.92 -9.11 -1.56
N ASN A 64 -7.77 -9.42 -2.85
CA ASN A 64 -8.56 -8.98 -4.01
C ASN A 64 -10.10 -9.15 -3.90
N GLY A 65 -10.78 -8.36 -3.08
CA GLY A 65 -12.24 -8.24 -3.18
C GLY A 65 -13.00 -7.82 -1.93
N LYS A 66 -12.41 -7.89 -0.74
CA LYS A 66 -13.15 -7.49 0.47
C LYS A 66 -13.01 -5.98 0.67
N LYS A 67 -14.14 -5.26 0.64
CA LYS A 67 -14.19 -3.80 0.80
C LYS A 67 -13.60 -3.42 2.16
N SER A 68 -12.49 -2.69 2.18
CA SER A 68 -11.86 -2.16 3.40
C SER A 68 -12.83 -1.36 4.30
N ARG A 69 -13.96 -0.87 3.75
CA ARG A 69 -15.04 -0.22 4.52
C ARG A 69 -15.67 -1.12 5.58
N GLN A 70 -15.52 -2.45 5.51
CA GLN A 70 -16.14 -3.37 6.47
C GLN A 70 -15.25 -3.72 7.66
N TYR A 71 -13.98 -3.31 7.69
CA TYR A 71 -13.02 -3.76 8.72
C TYR A 71 -12.43 -2.65 9.58
N MET A 72 -12.68 -1.40 9.22
CA MET A 72 -12.05 -0.24 9.83
C MET A 72 -13.11 0.86 10.01
N LYS A 73 -13.56 1.05 11.26
CA LYS A 73 -14.43 2.17 11.66
C LYS A 73 -13.58 3.35 12.12
#